data_AF-A0A351FB88-F1
#
_entry.id   AF-A0A351FB88-F1
#
_cell.length_a   1.000
_cell.length_b   1.000
_cell.length_c   1.000
_cell.angle_alpha   90.00
_cell.angle_beta   90.00
_cell.angle_gamma   90.00
#
_symmetry.space_group_name_H-M   'P 1'
#
loop_
_entity.id
_entity.type
_entity.pdbx_description
1 polymer ?
#
loop_
_entity_poly.entity_id
_entity_poly.type
_entity_poly.pdbx_seq_one_letter_code
_entity_poly.pdbx_strand_id
1 'polypeptide(L)' 'SIDKFSYGVSDRGASIRIPVGTIQDGWKGRLEDRRPASNGDPYKIAAAIIKTTKEALA' A
#
# COMPACT_ATOMS: atom_id res chain seq x y z
N SER A 1 3.25 9.43 13.40
CA SER A 1 4.64 8.97 13.63
C SER A 1 4.95 7.89 12.61
N ILE A 2 6.21 7.76 12.18
CA ILE A 2 6.65 6.69 11.28
C ILE A 2 6.39 5.28 11.87
N ASP A 3 6.26 5.21 13.19
CA ASP A 3 6.03 3.97 13.95
C ASP A 3 4.58 3.49 13.98
N LYS A 4 3.64 4.25 13.40
CA LYS A 4 2.21 3.89 13.35
C LYS A 4 1.81 3.58 11.93
N PHE A 5 1.30 2.37 11.72
CA PHE A 5 0.72 1.94 10.45
C PHE A 5 -0.77 2.32 10.38
N SER A 6 -1.23 2.81 9.23
CA SER A 6 -2.64 3.11 8.98
C SER A 6 -3.02 2.89 7.51
N TYR A 7 -4.30 2.64 7.25
CA TYR A 7 -4.85 2.57 5.90
C TYR A 7 -6.23 3.24 5.84
N GLY A 8 -6.63 3.75 4.68
CA GLY A 8 -7.91 4.43 4.53
C GLY A 8 -8.38 4.64 3.08
N VAL A 9 -9.69 4.74 2.90
CA VAL A 9 -10.33 5.03 1.61
C VAL A 9 -10.14 6.50 1.26
N SER A 10 -9.50 6.76 0.12
CA SER A 10 -9.14 8.11 -0.35
C SER A 10 -8.27 8.92 0.62
N ASP A 11 -7.77 8.31 1.70
CA ASP A 11 -6.99 8.99 2.72
C ASP A 11 -5.55 9.21 2.23
N ARG A 12 -5.15 10.48 2.13
CA ARG A 12 -3.80 10.86 1.74
C ARG A 12 -2.80 10.95 2.90
N GLY A 13 -3.26 10.89 4.15
CA GLY A 13 -2.42 10.84 5.34
C GLY A 13 -2.10 9.42 5.83
N ALA A 14 -2.81 8.42 5.32
CA ALA A 14 -2.59 7.02 5.68
C ALA A 14 -1.28 6.45 5.10
N SER A 15 -0.75 5.40 5.75
CA SER A 15 0.38 4.63 5.21
C SER A 15 0.03 3.95 3.88
N ILE A 16 -1.14 3.30 3.82
CA ILE A 16 -1.70 2.72 2.60
C ILE A 16 -2.97 3.47 2.20
N ARG A 17 -3.01 4.01 0.98
CA ARG A 17 -4.22 4.61 0.41
C ARG A 17 -4.98 3.60 -0.43
N ILE A 18 -6.28 3.51 -0.23
CA ILE A 18 -7.21 2.80 -1.10
C ILE A 18 -7.85 3.83 -2.04
N PRO A 19 -7.55 3.84 -3.35
CA PRO A 19 -8.19 4.75 -4.30
C PRO A 19 -9.71 4.55 -4.32
N VAL A 20 -10.46 5.64 -4.48
CA VAL A 20 -11.94 5.59 -4.55
C VAL A 20 -12.44 4.66 -5.65
N GLY A 21 -11.74 4.62 -6.80
CA GLY A 21 -12.06 3.72 -7.91
C GLY A 21 -12.04 2.24 -7.51
N THR A 22 -11.13 1.85 -6.59
CA THR A 22 -11.09 0.46 -6.10
C THR A 22 -12.36 0.10 -5.32
N ILE A 23 -12.95 1.03 -4.58
CA ILE A 23 -14.23 0.81 -3.89
C ILE A 23 -15.39 0.81 -4.90
N GLN A 24 -15.40 1.78 -5.82
CA GLN A 24 -16.44 1.91 -6.85
C GLN A 24 -16.50 0.68 -7.77
N ASP A 25 -15.35 0.04 -8.02
CA ASP A 25 -15.24 -1.18 -8.84
C ASP A 25 -15.42 -2.47 -8.02
N GLY A 26 -16.04 -2.40 -6.84
CA GLY A 26 -16.36 -3.58 -6.02
C GLY A 26 -15.13 -4.23 -5.41
N TRP A 27 -14.23 -3.42 -4.84
CA TRP A 27 -12.94 -3.84 -4.27
C TRP A 27 -11.94 -4.44 -5.27
N LYS A 28 -12.12 -4.13 -6.56
CA LYS A 28 -11.18 -4.50 -7.63
C LYS A 28 -10.36 -3.29 -8.02
N GLY A 29 -9.04 -3.41 -8.01
CA GLY A 29 -8.16 -2.29 -8.31
C GLY A 29 -6.79 -2.44 -7.67
N ARG A 30 -6.30 -1.38 -7.02
CA ARG A 30 -4.95 -1.33 -6.45
C ARG A 30 -4.94 -0.70 -5.08
N LEU A 31 -3.92 -1.04 -4.30
CA LEU A 31 -3.54 -0.33 -3.09
C LEU A 31 -2.32 0.56 -3.40
N GLU A 32 -2.15 1.64 -2.65
CA GLU A 32 -1.02 2.55 -2.80
C GLU A 32 -0.23 2.61 -1.51
N ASP A 33 0.95 2.00 -1.48
CA ASP A 33 1.88 2.16 -0.37
C ASP A 33 2.61 3.50 -0.49
N ARG A 34 2.41 4.37 0.48
CA ARG A 34 2.93 5.76 0.49
C ARG A 34 4.09 5.95 1.45
N ARG A 35 4.59 4.87 2.05
CA ARG A 35 5.74 4.85 2.96
C ARG A 35 7.11 4.87 2.27
N PRO A 36 7.30 4.31 1.05
CA PRO A 36 8.60 4.36 0.39
C PRO A 36 9.10 5.80 0.20
N ALA A 37 10.31 6.07 0.71
CA ALA A 37 10.97 7.35 0.52
C ALA A 37 11.51 7.49 -0.91
N SER A 38 11.74 8.72 -1.37
CA SER A 38 12.21 9.02 -2.73
C SER A 38 13.58 8.42 -3.07
N ASN A 39 14.39 8.09 -2.06
CA ASN A 39 15.69 7.46 -2.19
C ASN A 39 15.67 5.93 -1.99
N GLY A 40 14.48 5.32 -1.89
CA GLY A 40 14.34 3.90 -1.67
C GLY A 40 14.75 3.06 -2.89
N ASP A 41 15.37 1.91 -2.64
CA ASP A 41 15.73 0.95 -3.69
C ASP A 41 14.46 0.28 -4.25
N PRO A 42 14.13 0.50 -5.54
CA PRO A 42 12.88 0.01 -6.11
C PRO A 42 12.78 -1.51 -6.10
N TYR A 43 13.90 -2.24 -6.24
CA TYR A 43 13.90 -3.70 -6.24
C TYR A 43 13.62 -4.25 -4.85
N LYS A 44 14.23 -3.67 -3.81
CA LYS A 44 13.97 -4.08 -2.42
C LYS A 44 12.54 -3.77 -2.00
N ILE A 45 12.03 -2.59 -2.37
CA ILE A 45 10.64 -2.19 -2.08
C ILE A 45 9.66 -3.17 -2.74
N ALA A 46 9.79 -3.42 -4.04
CA ALA A 46 8.92 -4.34 -4.76
C ALA A 46 9.00 -5.76 -4.20
N ALA A 47 10.20 -6.26 -3.91
CA ALA A 47 10.39 -7.58 -3.32
C ALA A 47 9.71 -7.71 -1.95
N ALA A 48 9.82 -6.69 -1.08
CA ALA A 48 9.18 -6.69 0.23
C ALA A 48 7.63 -6.69 0.12
N ILE A 49 7.07 -5.90 -0.80
CA ILE A 49 5.63 -5.87 -1.07
C ILE A 49 5.14 -7.25 -1.55
N ILE A 50 5.83 -7.84 -2.54
CA ILE A 50 5.44 -9.14 -3.10
C ILE A 50 5.53 -10.24 -2.05
N LYS A 51 6.62 -10.29 -1.29
CA LYS A 51 6.82 -11.29 -0.24
C LYS A 51 5.68 -11.25 0.79
N THR A 52 5.46 -10.07 1.38
CA THR A 52 4.48 -9.90 2.46
C THR A 52 3.04 -10.15 1.99
N THR A 53 2.68 -9.67 0.80
CA THR A 53 1.31 -9.84 0.28
C THR A 53 1.04 -11.27 -0.18
N LYS A 54 2.04 -11.99 -0.71
CA LYS A 54 1.89 -13.42 -1.03
C LYS A 54 1.73 -14.28 0.23
N GLU A 55 2.49 -13.97 1.30
CA GLU A 55 2.34 -14.67 2.58
C GLU A 55 0.93 -14.52 3.16
N ALA A 56 0.25 -13.40 2.94
CA ALA A 56 -1.13 -13.17 3.39
C ALA A 56 -2.20 -13.91 2.57
N LEU A 57 -1.85 -14.48 1.40
CA LEU A 57 -2.75 -15.30 0.58
C LEU A 57 -2.68 -16.79 0.92
N ALA A 58 -1.68 -17.20 1.72
CA ALA A 58 -1.52 -18.57 2.22
C ALA A 58 -2.38 -18.78 3.48
#